data_AF-A0A3A9V9Y0-F1
#
_entry.id   AF-A0A3A9V9Y0-F1
#
_cell.length_a   1.000
_cell.length_b   1.000
_cell.length_c   1.000
_cell.angle_alpha   90.00
_cell.angle_beta   90.00
_cell.angle_gamma   90.00
#
_symmetry.space_group_name_H-M   'P 1'
#
loop_
_entity.id
_entity.type
_entity.pdbx_description
1 polymer ?
#
loop_
_entity_poly.entity_id
_entity_poly.type
_entity_poly.pdbx_seq_one_letter_code
_entity_poly.pdbx_strand_id
1 'polypeptide(L)'
;MRKLLIVLFGILQYYNCYADAGNAYRYKLKAELSDSKILTGYVYHYTYGEPYDSKKSSFCDYIHSNFNSTLIIYTEVKSLKLSESSEMDFALSSNKITFDIEEILDVLLINKLEFPAGDRVHILDSKVDYQYLQKAPLNIDSVYSEWMENCGISLINWSLKNDISKIKSKITKEVNAFYDVKNDVLNNEINSYYSNLKKELSAKKIIFIYSCEAL
;
A
#
# COMPACT_ATOMS: atom_id res chain seq x y z
N MET A 1 26.56 -14.05 -39.45
CA MET A 1 25.78 -12.80 -39.28
C MET A 1 24.40 -13.05 -38.69
N ARG A 2 23.57 -13.93 -39.25
CA ARG A 2 22.20 -14.23 -38.76
C ARG A 2 22.12 -14.73 -37.30
N LYS A 3 23.11 -15.51 -36.83
CA LYS A 3 23.21 -15.97 -35.44
C LYS A 3 23.58 -14.85 -34.44
N LEU A 4 24.27 -13.81 -34.90
CA LEU A 4 24.70 -12.67 -34.07
C LEU A 4 23.53 -11.71 -33.81
N LEU A 5 22.64 -11.55 -34.80
CA LEU A 5 21.39 -10.80 -34.66
C LEU A 5 20.42 -11.42 -33.65
N ILE A 6 20.36 -12.76 -33.56
CA ILE A 6 19.51 -13.47 -32.59
C ILE A 6 20.00 -13.27 -31.16
N VAL A 7 21.32 -13.30 -30.95
CA VAL A 7 21.92 -12.99 -29.64
C VAL A 7 21.73 -11.52 -29.28
N LEU A 8 21.85 -10.60 -30.24
CA LEU A 8 21.60 -9.18 -30.02
C LEU A 8 20.13 -8.90 -29.67
N PHE A 9 19.17 -9.55 -30.34
CA PHE A 9 17.75 -9.46 -29.99
C PHE A 9 17.42 -10.11 -28.64
N GLY A 10 18.07 -11.22 -28.29
CA GLY A 10 17.92 -11.86 -26.97
C GLY A 10 18.48 -11.00 -25.82
N ILE A 11 19.55 -10.25 -26.06
CA ILE A 11 20.11 -9.29 -25.10
C ILE A 11 19.20 -8.07 -24.99
N LEU A 12 18.67 -7.54 -26.11
CA LEU A 12 17.74 -6.40 -26.09
C LEU A 12 16.41 -6.73 -25.39
N GLN A 13 15.93 -7.97 -25.42
CA GLN A 13 14.77 -8.39 -24.63
C GLN A 13 15.08 -8.56 -23.13
N TYR A 14 16.34 -8.77 -22.75
CA TYR A 14 16.77 -8.73 -21.34
C TYR A 14 16.85 -7.29 -20.79
N TYR A 15 16.95 -6.30 -21.68
CA TYR A 15 16.96 -4.86 -21.36
C TYR A 15 15.62 -4.18 -21.62
N ASN A 16 14.53 -4.94 -21.84
CA ASN A 16 13.19 -4.38 -21.65
C ASN A 16 13.03 -4.16 -20.15
N CYS A 17 13.48 -3.00 -19.69
CA CYS A 17 13.24 -2.46 -18.37
C CYS A 17 11.73 -2.53 -18.10
N TYR A 18 11.35 -3.44 -17.23
CA TYR A 18 10.16 -3.27 -16.40
C TYR A 18 10.29 -1.90 -15.73
N ALA A 19 9.19 -1.17 -15.64
CA ALA A 19 9.19 0.22 -15.23
C ALA A 19 9.54 0.30 -13.73
N ASP A 20 10.85 0.41 -13.46
CA ASP A 20 11.50 0.28 -12.17
C ASP A 20 10.63 0.79 -11.02
N ALA A 21 10.29 -0.11 -10.11
CA ALA A 21 9.68 0.21 -8.83
C ALA A 21 10.70 1.06 -8.05
N GLY A 22 10.46 2.37 -7.92
CA GLY A 22 11.31 3.23 -7.10
C GLY A 22 11.47 2.68 -5.67
N ASN A 23 12.50 3.11 -4.95
CA ASN A 23 12.71 2.70 -3.57
C ASN A 23 11.54 3.14 -2.68
N ALA A 24 11.03 2.25 -1.82
CA ALA A 24 9.96 2.56 -0.89
C ALA A 24 10.36 2.29 0.56
N TYR A 25 10.10 3.28 1.42
CA TYR A 25 10.55 3.28 2.82
C TYR A 25 9.43 3.68 3.77
N ARG A 26 9.37 2.96 4.89
CA ARG A 26 8.57 3.30 6.06
C ARG A 26 9.50 3.78 7.15
N TYR A 27 9.39 5.05 7.50
CA TYR A 27 10.14 5.67 8.57
C TYR A 27 9.25 5.82 9.80
N LYS A 28 9.70 5.31 10.94
CA LYS A 28 9.15 5.71 12.24
C LYS A 28 9.95 6.89 12.75
N LEU A 29 9.30 7.99 13.06
CA LEU A 29 9.96 9.22 13.46
C LEU A 29 9.24 9.93 14.61
N LYS A 30 9.95 10.84 15.24
CA LYS A 30 9.42 11.85 16.16
C LYS A 30 9.75 13.22 15.56
N ALA A 31 8.73 13.98 15.18
CA ALA A 31 8.84 15.32 14.62
C ALA A 31 8.44 16.37 15.65
N GLU A 32 9.22 17.43 15.77
CA GLU A 32 8.89 18.65 16.50
C GLU A 32 8.41 19.72 15.51
N LEU A 33 7.22 20.25 15.74
CA LEU A 33 6.60 21.26 14.89
C LEU A 33 6.78 22.67 15.48
N SER A 34 6.59 23.68 14.62
CA SER A 34 6.73 25.10 14.96
C SER A 34 5.85 25.58 16.13
N ASP A 35 4.71 24.94 16.36
CA ASP A 35 3.80 25.18 17.50
C ASP A 35 4.24 24.46 18.79
N SER A 36 5.47 23.93 18.83
CA SER A 36 6.01 23.08 19.91
C SER A 36 5.28 21.75 20.09
N LYS A 37 4.42 21.35 19.16
CA LYS A 37 3.78 20.02 19.17
C LYS A 37 4.79 18.97 18.74
N ILE A 38 4.78 17.85 19.45
CA ILE A 38 5.59 16.69 19.14
C ILE A 38 4.69 15.59 18.59
N LEU A 39 4.99 15.12 17.38
CA LEU A 39 4.29 14.00 16.73
C LEU A 39 5.22 12.80 16.64
N THR A 40 4.74 11.64 17.09
CA THR A 40 5.41 10.35 16.82
C THR A 40 4.53 9.52 15.91
N GLY A 41 5.13 8.91 14.90
CA GLY A 41 4.37 8.06 13.98
C GLY A 41 5.19 7.54 12.82
N TYR A 42 4.49 7.12 11.79
CA TYR A 42 5.03 6.47 10.61
C TYR A 42 4.80 7.34 9.37
N VAL A 43 5.83 7.48 8.55
CA VAL A 43 5.78 8.14 7.26
C VAL A 43 6.19 7.15 6.19
N TYR A 44 5.51 7.21 5.05
CA TYR A 44 5.81 6.40 3.87
C TYR A 44 6.38 7.30 2.79
N HIS A 45 7.51 6.89 2.23
CA HIS A 45 8.25 7.65 1.24
C HIS A 45 8.60 6.75 0.05
N TYR A 46 8.35 7.25 -1.14
CA TYR A 46 8.63 6.56 -2.40
C TYR A 46 9.55 7.47 -3.22
N THR A 47 10.70 6.96 -3.65
CA THR A 47 11.73 7.76 -4.31
C THR A 47 12.54 6.94 -5.30
N TYR A 48 12.90 7.55 -6.43
CA TYR A 48 13.90 7.01 -7.35
C TYR A 48 15.33 7.41 -6.98
N GLY A 49 15.47 8.27 -5.97
CA GLY A 49 16.75 8.78 -5.50
C GLY A 49 17.42 7.88 -4.47
N GLU A 50 18.54 8.39 -3.95
CA GLU A 50 19.29 7.75 -2.90
C GLU A 50 18.46 7.68 -1.60
N PRO A 51 18.49 6.54 -0.89
CA PRO A 51 17.89 6.45 0.42
C PRO A 51 18.58 7.39 1.41
N TYR A 52 17.85 7.72 2.49
CA TYR A 52 18.46 8.37 3.65
C TYR A 52 19.71 7.63 4.13
N ASP A 53 20.80 8.38 4.26
CA ASP A 53 22.10 7.99 4.82
C ASP A 53 22.51 9.00 5.90
N SER A 54 22.57 8.53 7.15
CA SER A 54 22.91 9.34 8.31
C SER A 54 24.35 9.87 8.31
N LYS A 55 25.23 9.37 7.42
CA LYS A 55 26.58 9.90 7.24
C LYS A 55 26.61 11.15 6.35
N LYS A 56 25.56 11.39 5.54
CA LYS A 56 25.51 12.48 4.55
C LYS A 56 24.73 13.70 5.05
N SER A 57 23.63 13.50 5.76
CA SER A 57 22.78 14.60 6.27
C SER A 57 22.04 14.19 7.54
N SER A 58 21.46 15.17 8.24
CA SER A 58 20.42 14.87 9.23
C SER A 58 19.17 14.32 8.54
N PHE A 59 18.30 13.64 9.30
CA PHE A 59 17.03 13.18 8.75
C PHE A 59 16.04 14.33 8.49
N CYS A 60 16.14 15.42 9.27
CA CYS A 60 15.37 16.64 9.05
C CYS A 60 15.72 17.26 7.69
N ASP A 61 17.02 17.45 7.39
CA ASP A 61 17.48 17.98 6.10
C ASP A 61 17.07 17.08 4.92
N TYR A 62 17.11 15.76 5.15
CA TYR A 62 16.67 14.78 4.15
C TYR A 62 15.18 14.92 3.84
N ILE A 63 14.32 15.09 4.86
CA ILE A 63 12.88 15.33 4.68
C ILE A 63 12.65 16.60 3.87
N HIS A 64 13.26 17.72 4.29
CA HIS A 64 13.13 19.03 3.62
C HIS A 64 13.57 18.99 2.15
N SER A 65 14.56 18.16 1.81
CA SER A 65 15.11 18.09 0.45
C SER A 65 14.41 17.09 -0.48
N ASN A 66 13.78 16.03 0.05
CA ASN A 66 13.32 14.90 -0.74
C ASN A 66 11.81 14.63 -0.68
N PHE A 67 11.09 15.22 0.27
CA PHE A 67 9.65 15.01 0.40
C PHE A 67 8.87 16.16 -0.25
N ASN A 68 7.62 15.88 -0.61
CA ASN A 68 6.68 16.89 -1.10
C ASN A 68 6.38 17.92 0.00
N SER A 69 5.92 19.12 -0.37
CA SER A 69 5.61 20.22 0.55
C SER A 69 4.72 19.85 1.75
N THR A 70 3.95 18.77 1.65
CA THR A 70 3.05 18.28 2.69
C THR A 70 3.45 16.87 3.13
N LEU A 71 3.56 16.67 4.44
CA LEU A 71 3.89 15.38 5.06
C LEU A 71 2.64 14.73 5.65
N ILE A 72 2.55 13.40 5.56
CA ILE A 72 1.51 12.61 6.22
C ILE A 72 2.17 11.70 7.25
N ILE A 73 1.83 11.91 8.53
CA ILE A 73 2.19 11.03 9.63
C ILE A 73 0.99 10.18 10.03
N TYR A 74 1.19 8.87 10.11
CA TYR A 74 0.27 7.94 10.75
C TYR A 74 0.73 7.69 12.18
N THR A 75 0.02 8.22 13.18
CA THR A 75 0.44 8.14 14.59
C THR A 75 0.43 6.71 15.14
N GLU A 76 -0.44 5.86 14.61
CA GLU A 76 -0.50 4.43 14.93
C GLU A 76 -0.88 3.65 13.67
N VAL A 77 -0.11 2.58 13.41
CA VAL A 77 -0.36 1.61 12.34
C VAL A 77 -0.32 0.19 12.91
N LYS A 78 -1.08 -0.72 12.30
CA LYS A 78 -1.00 -2.16 12.56
C LYS A 78 -0.53 -2.87 11.29
N SER A 79 0.54 -3.63 11.38
CA SER A 79 1.06 -4.42 10.26
C SER A 79 0.42 -5.80 10.25
N LEU A 80 0.02 -6.28 9.08
CA LEU A 80 -0.45 -7.66 8.87
C LEU A 80 0.26 -8.24 7.65
N LYS A 81 0.82 -9.43 7.80
CA LYS A 81 1.33 -10.23 6.68
C LYS A 81 0.15 -10.84 5.92
N LEU A 82 0.05 -10.54 4.63
CA LEU A 82 -0.96 -11.10 3.74
C LEU A 82 -0.45 -12.39 3.08
N SER A 83 0.86 -12.48 2.86
CA SER A 83 1.57 -13.67 2.37
C SER A 83 3.00 -13.71 2.92
N GLU A 84 3.83 -14.64 2.45
CA GLU A 84 5.27 -14.66 2.79
C GLU A 84 6.03 -13.43 2.25
N SER A 85 5.60 -12.90 1.11
CA SER A 85 6.23 -11.77 0.41
C SER A 85 5.50 -10.44 0.57
N SER A 86 4.27 -10.44 1.10
CA SER A 86 3.43 -9.24 1.20
C SER A 86 3.03 -8.94 2.65
N GLU A 87 3.28 -7.71 3.07
CA GLU A 87 2.84 -7.17 4.35
C GLU A 87 2.24 -5.78 4.13
N MET A 88 1.13 -5.52 4.81
CA MET A 88 0.40 -4.27 4.69
C MET A 88 0.20 -3.63 6.07
N ASP A 89 0.30 -2.31 6.10
CA ASP A 89 0.03 -1.49 7.25
C ASP A 89 -1.39 -0.94 7.19
N PHE A 90 -2.09 -0.93 8.32
CA PHE A 90 -3.42 -0.38 8.45
C PHE A 90 -3.39 0.78 9.42
N ALA A 91 -4.06 1.87 9.09
CA ALA A 91 -4.25 3.02 9.97
C ALA A 91 -5.74 3.36 10.06
N LEU A 92 -6.17 3.86 11.22
CA LEU A 92 -7.46 4.55 11.30
C LEU A 92 -7.36 5.92 10.63
N SER A 93 -8.45 6.36 10.00
CA SER A 93 -8.54 7.71 9.44
C SER A 93 -8.22 8.79 10.48
N SER A 94 -8.57 8.57 11.76
CA SER A 94 -8.23 9.46 12.89
C SER A 94 -6.75 9.54 13.24
N ASN A 95 -5.94 8.57 12.79
CA ASN A 95 -4.51 8.52 13.07
C ASN A 95 -3.68 9.18 11.98
N LYS A 96 -4.31 9.57 10.86
CA LYS A 96 -3.68 10.28 9.76
C LYS A 96 -3.63 11.77 10.09
N ILE A 97 -2.43 12.31 10.26
CA ILE A 97 -2.17 13.73 10.47
C ILE A 97 -1.40 14.25 9.27
N THR A 98 -1.81 15.40 8.76
CA THR A 98 -1.21 16.07 7.60
C THR A 98 -0.80 17.47 8.02
N PHE A 99 0.40 17.89 7.63
CA PHE A 99 0.96 19.21 7.91
C PHE A 99 2.04 19.56 6.88
N ASP A 100 2.38 20.84 6.76
CA ASP A 100 3.39 21.30 5.81
C ASP A 100 4.80 21.05 6.33
N ILE A 101 5.71 20.68 5.44
CA ILE A 101 7.10 20.36 5.80
C ILE A 101 7.81 21.56 6.42
N GLU A 102 7.47 22.78 6.00
CA GLU A 102 8.00 24.02 6.57
C GLU A 102 7.69 24.18 8.07
N GLU A 103 6.66 23.49 8.58
CA GLU A 103 6.34 23.49 10.02
C GLU A 103 7.30 22.62 10.85
N ILE A 104 8.12 21.77 10.22
CA ILE A 104 9.04 20.85 10.90
C ILE A 104 10.30 21.59 11.34
N LEU A 105 10.51 21.66 12.65
CA LEU A 105 11.73 22.22 13.25
C LEU A 105 12.84 21.17 13.37
N ASP A 106 12.50 19.97 13.85
CA ASP A 106 13.45 18.87 14.01
C ASP A 106 12.78 17.51 13.83
N VAL A 107 13.56 16.51 13.44
CA VAL A 107 13.10 15.13 13.28
C VAL A 107 14.13 14.12 13.79
N LEU A 108 13.71 13.33 14.77
CA LEU A 108 14.42 12.14 15.19
C LEU A 108 13.90 10.92 14.43
N LEU A 109 14.76 10.31 13.62
CA LEU A 109 14.50 8.99 13.04
C LEU A 109 14.63 7.89 14.10
N ILE A 110 13.56 7.13 14.31
CA ILE A 110 13.52 6.01 15.26
C ILE A 110 13.79 4.68 14.55
N ASN A 111 13.19 4.45 13.38
CA ASN A 111 13.32 3.20 12.64
C ASN A 111 13.13 3.43 11.13
N LYS A 112 13.80 2.64 10.30
CA LYS A 112 13.66 2.57 8.84
C LYS A 112 13.35 1.13 8.43
N LEU A 113 12.31 0.94 7.63
CA LEU A 113 12.00 -0.30 6.94
C LEU A 113 11.92 -0.04 5.44
N GLU A 114 12.60 -0.84 4.64
CA GLU A 114 12.47 -0.86 3.18
C GLU A 114 11.41 -1.89 2.78
N PHE A 115 10.62 -1.58 1.75
CA PHE A 115 9.56 -2.46 1.24
C PHE A 115 9.38 -2.29 -0.29
N PRO A 116 8.74 -3.25 -0.98
CA PRO A 116 8.46 -3.13 -2.42
C PRO A 116 7.54 -1.95 -2.73
N ALA A 117 7.78 -1.20 -3.81
CA ALA A 117 6.89 -0.10 -4.16
C ALA A 117 5.47 -0.60 -4.47
N GLY A 118 4.47 0.09 -3.92
CA GLY A 118 3.07 -0.29 -4.00
C GLY A 118 2.26 0.26 -2.83
N ASP A 119 1.01 -0.18 -2.72
CA ASP A 119 0.10 0.21 -1.66
C ASP A 119 0.50 -0.43 -0.32
N ARG A 120 1.29 0.29 0.48
CA ARG A 120 1.76 -0.21 1.77
C ARG A 120 0.80 0.10 2.92
N VAL A 121 0.14 1.26 2.90
CA VAL A 121 -0.74 1.71 3.99
C VAL A 121 -2.19 1.81 3.55
N HIS A 122 -3.07 1.06 4.21
CA HIS A 122 -4.51 1.09 3.96
C HIS A 122 -5.26 1.81 5.09
N ILE A 123 -6.16 2.71 4.71
CA ILE A 123 -6.95 3.49 5.67
C ILE A 123 -8.28 2.79 5.95
N LEU A 124 -8.55 2.57 7.23
CA LEU A 124 -9.80 2.03 7.73
C LEU A 124 -10.63 3.14 8.39
N ASP A 125 -11.84 3.34 7.89
CA ASP A 125 -12.80 4.26 8.50
C ASP A 125 -13.51 3.63 9.72
N SER A 126 -13.57 2.30 9.76
CA SER A 126 -14.23 1.55 10.82
C SER A 126 -13.27 1.22 11.96
N LYS A 127 -13.54 1.80 13.14
CA LYS A 127 -12.85 1.44 14.39
C LYS A 127 -13.01 -0.04 14.73
N VAL A 128 -14.17 -0.62 14.39
CA VAL A 128 -14.46 -2.04 14.60
C VAL A 128 -13.55 -2.91 13.74
N ASP A 129 -13.38 -2.56 12.46
CA ASP A 129 -12.50 -3.31 11.55
C ASP A 129 -11.04 -3.22 12.02
N TYR A 130 -10.62 -2.03 12.44
CA TYR A 130 -9.27 -1.82 12.98
C TYR A 130 -9.02 -2.61 14.27
N GLN A 131 -10.05 -2.87 15.08
CA GLN A 131 -9.91 -3.70 16.28
C GLN A 131 -9.69 -5.17 15.94
N TYR A 132 -10.24 -5.68 14.83
CA TYR A 132 -9.99 -7.07 14.41
C TYR A 132 -8.52 -7.35 14.15
N LEU A 133 -7.77 -6.36 13.66
CA LEU A 133 -6.34 -6.45 13.41
C LEU A 133 -5.48 -6.68 14.67
N GLN A 134 -6.06 -6.65 15.88
CA GLN A 134 -5.34 -7.07 17.10
C GLN A 134 -5.20 -8.58 17.24
N LYS A 135 -5.92 -9.36 16.43
CA LYS A 135 -5.93 -10.82 16.46
C LYS A 135 -5.50 -11.36 15.11
N ALA A 136 -4.83 -12.52 15.11
CA ALA A 136 -4.55 -13.23 13.87
C ALA A 136 -5.87 -13.51 13.11
N PRO A 137 -5.91 -13.27 11.79
CA PRO A 137 -7.07 -13.64 10.99
C PRO A 137 -7.23 -15.16 10.95
N LEU A 138 -8.46 -15.62 10.77
CA LEU A 138 -8.75 -17.04 10.58
C LEU A 138 -8.31 -17.52 9.19
N ASN A 139 -8.45 -16.64 8.20
CA ASN A 139 -8.09 -16.92 6.82
C ASN A 139 -7.77 -15.61 6.09
N ILE A 140 -6.79 -15.68 5.20
CA ILE A 140 -6.48 -14.66 4.20
C ILE A 140 -6.61 -15.36 2.85
N ASP A 141 -7.40 -14.79 1.95
CA ASP A 141 -7.57 -15.31 0.60
C ASP A 141 -7.43 -14.17 -0.41
N SER A 142 -6.95 -14.50 -1.61
CA SER A 142 -6.75 -13.56 -2.70
C SER A 142 -7.72 -13.85 -3.84
N VAL A 143 -8.29 -12.79 -4.42
CA VAL A 143 -9.06 -12.88 -5.67
C VAL A 143 -8.10 -12.53 -6.79
N TYR A 144 -7.92 -13.47 -7.71
CA TYR A 144 -7.11 -13.28 -8.92
C TYR A 144 -8.01 -12.93 -10.11
N SER A 145 -7.54 -12.00 -10.93
CA SER A 145 -8.11 -11.65 -12.22
C SER A 145 -6.97 -11.35 -13.20
N GLU A 146 -6.99 -11.98 -14.38
CA GLU A 146 -5.88 -11.92 -15.35
C GLU A 146 -5.58 -10.51 -15.85
N TRP A 147 -6.59 -9.62 -15.85
CA TRP A 147 -6.44 -8.25 -16.31
C TRP A 147 -5.91 -7.29 -15.23
N MET A 148 -5.75 -7.77 -13.99
CA MET A 148 -5.16 -7.02 -12.88
C MET A 148 -3.69 -7.42 -12.72
N GLU A 149 -2.87 -7.16 -13.73
CA GLU A 149 -1.50 -7.70 -13.85
C GLU A 149 -0.62 -7.48 -12.59
N ASN A 150 -0.77 -6.32 -11.94
CA ASN A 150 -0.04 -5.94 -10.73
C ASN A 150 -0.95 -5.54 -9.56
N CYS A 151 -2.24 -5.78 -9.69
CA CYS A 151 -3.22 -5.45 -8.67
C CYS A 151 -3.89 -6.72 -8.14
N GLY A 152 -4.18 -6.72 -6.85
CA GLY A 152 -4.79 -7.85 -6.18
C GLY A 152 -5.89 -7.41 -5.26
N ILE A 153 -6.86 -8.30 -5.06
CA ILE A 153 -7.83 -8.17 -3.99
C ILE A 153 -7.46 -9.19 -2.91
N SER A 154 -7.33 -8.71 -1.67
CA SER A 154 -7.18 -9.56 -0.48
C SER A 154 -8.44 -9.49 0.38
N LEU A 155 -8.89 -10.67 0.82
CA LEU A 155 -10.00 -10.86 1.75
C LEU A 155 -9.45 -11.41 3.06
N ILE A 156 -9.58 -10.65 4.14
CA ILE A 156 -9.07 -11.05 5.45
C ILE A 156 -10.27 -11.33 6.37
N ASN A 157 -10.38 -12.56 6.87
CA ASN A 157 -11.56 -13.04 7.58
C ASN A 157 -11.30 -13.33 9.07
N TRP A 158 -12.19 -12.85 9.94
CA TRP A 158 -12.19 -13.14 11.39
C TRP A 158 -13.43 -13.93 11.86
N SER A 159 -14.23 -14.49 10.95
CA SER A 159 -15.43 -15.24 11.31
C SER A 159 -15.47 -16.64 10.68
N LEU A 160 -15.68 -17.66 11.52
CA LEU A 160 -15.92 -19.05 11.10
C LEU A 160 -17.26 -19.24 10.38
N LYS A 161 -18.17 -18.26 10.45
CA LYS A 161 -19.49 -18.34 9.81
C LYS A 161 -19.46 -18.06 8.31
N ASN A 162 -18.33 -17.57 7.80
CA ASN A 162 -18.21 -17.16 6.41
C ASN A 162 -17.61 -18.27 5.56
N ASP A 163 -18.30 -18.61 4.48
CA ASP A 163 -17.73 -19.41 3.39
C ASP A 163 -16.91 -18.49 2.47
N ILE A 164 -15.62 -18.33 2.80
CA ILE A 164 -14.71 -17.44 2.07
C ILE A 164 -14.51 -17.89 0.63
N SER A 165 -14.50 -19.20 0.36
CA SER A 165 -14.39 -19.74 -1.00
C SER A 165 -15.57 -19.30 -1.88
N LYS A 166 -16.79 -19.40 -1.34
CA LYS A 166 -17.99 -18.92 -2.04
C LYS A 166 -17.99 -17.41 -2.26
N ILE A 167 -17.54 -16.63 -1.27
CA ILE A 167 -17.42 -15.16 -1.38
C ILE A 167 -16.39 -14.80 -2.45
N LYS A 168 -15.21 -15.42 -2.43
CA LYS A 168 -14.14 -15.26 -3.43
C LYS A 168 -14.66 -15.56 -4.82
N SER A 169 -15.30 -16.71 -5.03
CA SER A 169 -15.84 -17.10 -6.33
C SER A 169 -16.86 -16.09 -6.88
N LYS A 170 -17.75 -15.57 -6.02
CA LYS A 170 -18.66 -14.48 -6.40
C LYS A 170 -17.88 -13.24 -6.85
N ILE A 171 -16.92 -12.80 -6.04
CA ILE A 171 -16.13 -11.58 -6.35
C ILE A 171 -15.34 -11.76 -7.65
N THR A 172 -14.65 -12.89 -7.84
CA THR A 172 -13.93 -13.20 -9.10
C THR A 172 -14.84 -13.07 -10.30
N LYS A 173 -16.06 -13.62 -10.23
CA LYS A 173 -17.01 -13.56 -11.34
C LYS A 173 -17.44 -12.13 -11.66
N GLU A 174 -17.81 -11.35 -10.65
CA GLU A 174 -18.22 -9.95 -10.83
C GLU A 174 -17.05 -9.10 -11.34
N VAL A 175 -15.86 -9.28 -10.77
CA VAL A 175 -14.63 -8.59 -11.20
C VAL A 175 -14.31 -8.89 -12.66
N ASN A 176 -14.33 -10.15 -13.08
CA ASN A 176 -14.05 -10.52 -14.46
C ASN A 176 -15.09 -9.98 -15.45
N ALA A 177 -16.34 -9.78 -15.02
CA ALA A 177 -17.38 -9.20 -15.87
C ALA A 177 -17.09 -7.74 -16.26
N PHE A 178 -16.25 -7.04 -15.49
CA PHE A 178 -15.86 -5.67 -15.79
C PHE A 178 -14.82 -5.55 -16.92
N TYR A 179 -14.14 -6.65 -17.29
CA TYR A 179 -13.08 -6.62 -18.32
C TYR A 179 -13.54 -6.05 -19.68
N ASP A 180 -14.81 -6.27 -20.05
CA ASP A 180 -15.34 -5.91 -21.37
C ASP A 180 -15.95 -4.49 -21.44
N VAL A 181 -15.85 -3.69 -20.37
CA VAL A 181 -16.49 -2.36 -20.27
C VAL A 181 -15.50 -1.24 -20.66
N LYS A 182 -15.94 -0.25 -21.45
CA LYS A 182 -15.12 0.91 -21.85
C LYS A 182 -14.49 1.62 -20.63
N ASN A 183 -13.20 1.95 -20.73
CA ASN A 183 -12.32 2.45 -19.65
C ASN A 183 -12.92 3.49 -18.67
N ASP A 184 -13.63 4.52 -19.15
CA ASP A 184 -14.15 5.57 -18.25
C ASP A 184 -15.40 5.16 -17.47
N VAL A 185 -16.25 4.31 -18.08
CA VAL A 185 -17.43 3.73 -17.43
C VAL A 185 -16.99 2.65 -16.43
N LEU A 186 -15.99 1.86 -16.82
CA LEU A 186 -15.35 0.83 -16.02
C LEU A 186 -14.87 1.35 -14.66
N ASN A 187 -14.15 2.48 -14.64
CA ASN A 187 -13.59 3.03 -13.40
C ASN A 187 -14.65 3.44 -12.37
N ASN A 188 -15.76 4.05 -12.81
CA ASN A 188 -16.82 4.47 -11.89
C ASN A 188 -17.64 3.28 -11.38
N GLU A 189 -17.94 2.32 -12.24
CA GLU A 189 -18.70 1.13 -11.88
C GLU A 189 -17.91 0.22 -10.94
N ILE A 190 -16.63 0.00 -11.20
CA ILE A 190 -15.79 -0.86 -10.36
C ILE A 190 -15.52 -0.24 -8.99
N ASN A 191 -15.27 1.08 -8.92
CA ASN A 191 -15.09 1.78 -7.66
C ASN A 191 -16.37 1.75 -6.81
N SER A 192 -17.53 1.90 -7.45
CA SER A 192 -18.84 1.78 -6.79
C SER A 192 -19.07 0.36 -6.27
N TYR A 193 -18.74 -0.64 -7.08
CA TYR A 193 -18.80 -2.05 -6.69
C TYR A 193 -17.90 -2.34 -5.47
N TYR A 194 -16.63 -1.92 -5.50
CA TYR A 194 -15.70 -2.09 -4.38
C TYR A 194 -16.14 -1.37 -3.11
N SER A 195 -16.66 -0.15 -3.22
CA SER A 195 -17.18 0.59 -2.07
C SER A 195 -18.36 -0.13 -1.41
N ASN A 196 -19.29 -0.65 -2.20
CA ASN A 196 -20.42 -1.44 -1.70
C ASN A 196 -19.97 -2.77 -1.09
N LEU A 197 -19.03 -3.45 -1.76
CA LEU A 197 -18.49 -4.71 -1.31
C LEU A 197 -17.74 -4.56 0.03
N LYS A 198 -16.95 -3.48 0.20
CA LYS A 198 -16.26 -3.17 1.47
C LYS A 198 -17.25 -3.05 2.63
N LYS A 199 -18.40 -2.38 2.42
CA LYS A 199 -19.46 -2.26 3.43
C LYS A 199 -20.13 -3.61 3.73
N GLU A 200 -20.46 -4.39 2.69
CA GLU A 200 -21.07 -5.72 2.86
C GLU A 200 -20.16 -6.66 3.66
N LEU A 201 -18.87 -6.68 3.33
CA LEU A 201 -17.88 -7.58 3.93
C LEU A 201 -17.50 -7.17 5.35
N SER A 202 -17.43 -5.87 5.65
CA SER A 202 -17.21 -5.36 7.01
C SER A 202 -18.27 -5.89 7.98
N ALA A 203 -19.56 -5.89 7.58
CA ALA A 203 -20.65 -6.47 8.38
C ALA A 203 -20.48 -7.99 8.66
N LYS A 204 -19.72 -8.68 7.80
CA LYS A 204 -19.37 -10.10 7.94
C LYS A 204 -18.05 -10.32 8.67
N LYS A 205 -17.39 -9.26 9.17
CA LYS A 205 -16.04 -9.30 9.76
C LYS A 205 -14.96 -9.76 8.76
N ILE A 206 -15.11 -9.31 7.52
CA ILE A 206 -14.14 -9.50 6.44
C ILE A 206 -13.63 -8.12 6.01
N ILE A 207 -12.32 -7.93 6.04
CA ILE A 207 -11.69 -6.73 5.47
C ILE A 207 -11.38 -7.01 4.00
N PHE A 208 -11.91 -6.16 3.13
CA PHE A 208 -11.61 -6.12 1.71
C PHE A 208 -10.50 -5.11 1.44
N ILE A 209 -9.49 -5.53 0.69
CA ILE A 209 -8.37 -4.70 0.28
C ILE A 209 -8.22 -4.88 -1.22
N TYR A 210 -8.21 -3.77 -1.94
CA TYR A 210 -7.70 -3.70 -3.30
C TYR A 210 -6.36 -2.95 -3.22
N SER A 211 -5.30 -3.55 -3.74
CA SER A 211 -3.94 -3.00 -3.66
C SER A 211 -3.16 -3.34 -4.93
N CYS A 212 -2.32 -2.41 -5.37
CA CYS A 212 -1.41 -2.62 -6.48
C CYS A 212 0.05 -2.54 -6.03
N GLU A 213 0.89 -3.33 -6.68
CA GLU A 213 2.35 -3.30 -6.57
C GLU A 213 2.93 -2.69 -7.85
N ALA A 214 4.10 -2.07 -7.79
CA ALA A 214 4.80 -1.60 -9.00
C ALA A 214 5.31 -2.79 -9.83
N LEU A 215 5.37 -2.63 -11.16
CA LEU A 215 5.76 -3.65 -12.15
C LEU A 215 7.26 -3.64 -12.47
#